data_AF-A0A2N5KER6-F1
#
_entry.id   AF-A0A2N5KER6-F1
#
_cell.length_a   1.000
_cell.length_b   1.000
_cell.length_c   1.000
_cell.angle_alpha   90.00
_cell.angle_beta   90.00
_cell.angle_gamma   90.00
#
_symmetry.space_group_name_H-M   'P 1'
#
loop_
_entity.id
_entity.type
_entity.pdbx_description
1 polymer ?
#
loop_
_entity_poly.entity_id
_entity_poly.type
_entity_poly.pdbx_seq_one_letter_code
_entity_poly.pdbx_strand_id
1 'polypeptide(L)'
;MMNGETGRSNVLRSVSEGLDGKTGEILRAVQILRRPGEVAELRAFSDRGTTSGYFDDYRELASVAAGLDDRGYQVYMTLNPVLPALLARFENRLESRPKATTTDGDVVKRSWLPIDLDPVRPSGISASDLEKQAAIRRGAEIRGYLTHKGWPDPLEADSGNGAHLLYGVDLPNDRESLELVRGVLGALDFLFSDSTVSVDTGVVNAARIWKLYGTTARKGDSTEDRPHRRSRLLKVPGVVQEAALAEVHAWK
;
A
#
# COMPACT_ATOMS: atom_id res chain seq x y z
N MET A 1 -4.58 33.37 -15.29
CA MET A 1 -3.44 32.44 -15.13
C MET A 1 -4.02 31.06 -14.92
N MET A 2 -4.16 30.31 -16.00
CA MET A 2 -4.55 28.90 -16.01
C MET A 2 -3.43 28.15 -16.73
N ASN A 3 -3.13 26.94 -16.28
CA ASN A 3 -2.45 25.82 -16.97
C ASN A 3 -1.35 25.19 -16.10
N GLY A 4 -1.78 24.35 -15.16
CA GLY A 4 -0.93 23.37 -14.49
C GLY A 4 -1.66 22.06 -14.15
N GLU A 5 -3.00 22.08 -14.13
CA GLU A 5 -3.83 21.01 -13.55
C GLU A 5 -4.18 19.88 -14.53
N THR A 6 -4.15 20.13 -15.84
CA THR A 6 -4.38 19.11 -16.87
C THR A 6 -3.18 18.19 -17.09
N GLY A 7 -2.00 18.52 -16.53
CA GLY A 7 -0.73 17.85 -16.80
C GLY A 7 -0.56 16.50 -16.08
N ARG A 8 -0.77 16.43 -14.76
CA ARG A 8 -0.46 15.22 -13.98
C ARG A 8 -1.37 14.02 -14.32
N SER A 9 -2.67 14.25 -14.49
CA SER A 9 -3.63 13.21 -14.88
C SER A 9 -3.38 12.68 -16.30
N ASN A 10 -3.02 13.56 -17.24
CA ASN A 10 -2.74 13.16 -18.63
C ASN A 10 -1.35 12.51 -18.77
N VAL A 11 -0.35 12.96 -18.01
CA VAL A 11 0.99 12.34 -17.99
C VAL A 11 0.94 10.92 -17.42
N LEU A 12 0.15 10.67 -16.38
CA LEU A 12 -0.05 9.31 -15.85
C LEU A 12 -0.78 8.38 -16.85
N ARG A 13 -1.63 8.92 -17.73
CA ARG A 13 -2.29 8.16 -18.82
C ARG A 13 -1.36 7.89 -20.00
N SER A 14 -0.48 8.81 -20.37
CA SER A 14 0.42 8.64 -21.53
C SER A 14 1.63 7.75 -21.23
N VAL A 15 2.01 7.59 -19.96
CA VAL A 15 3.17 6.77 -19.55
C VAL A 15 2.89 5.26 -19.60
N SER A 16 1.62 4.85 -19.59
CA SER A 16 1.17 3.46 -19.75
C SER A 16 1.09 2.96 -21.20
N GLU A 17 1.25 3.83 -22.20
CA GLU A 17 1.26 3.42 -23.61
C GLU A 17 2.55 2.63 -23.91
N GLY A 18 2.43 1.31 -24.02
CA GLY A 18 3.51 0.41 -24.47
C GLY A 18 3.91 -0.71 -23.52
N LEU A 19 3.35 -0.77 -22.30
CA LEU A 19 3.55 -1.88 -21.35
C LEU A 19 2.34 -2.82 -21.38
N ASP A 20 2.54 -4.12 -21.11
CA ASP A 20 1.43 -5.06 -20.94
C ASP A 20 0.47 -4.57 -19.83
N GLY A 21 -0.80 -5.02 -19.87
CA GLY A 21 -1.83 -4.52 -18.97
C GLY A 21 -1.53 -4.68 -17.48
N LYS A 22 -0.76 -5.71 -17.06
CA LYS A 22 -0.39 -5.92 -15.66
C LYS A 22 0.74 -4.98 -15.25
N THR A 23 1.80 -4.92 -16.06
CA THR A 23 2.96 -4.07 -15.80
C THR A 23 2.56 -2.60 -15.79
N GLY A 24 1.66 -2.18 -16.68
CA GLY A 24 1.08 -0.83 -16.67
C GLY A 24 0.28 -0.51 -15.40
N GLU A 25 -0.54 -1.44 -14.90
CA GLU A 25 -1.27 -1.30 -13.63
C GLU A 25 -0.32 -1.15 -12.44
N ILE A 26 0.72 -1.96 -12.38
CA ILE A 26 1.73 -1.91 -11.31
C ILE A 26 2.49 -0.57 -11.37
N LEU A 27 2.95 -0.15 -12.56
CA LEU A 27 3.64 1.12 -12.74
C LEU A 27 2.78 2.29 -12.26
N ARG A 28 1.50 2.32 -12.64
CA ARG A 28 0.55 3.33 -12.19
C ARG A 28 0.44 3.34 -10.66
N ALA A 29 0.36 2.18 -10.02
CA ALA A 29 0.30 2.09 -8.57
C ALA A 29 1.56 2.65 -7.89
N VAL A 30 2.75 2.30 -8.38
CA VAL A 30 4.02 2.80 -7.84
C VAL A 30 4.10 4.32 -7.97
N GLN A 31 3.74 4.88 -9.13
CA GLN A 31 3.78 6.32 -9.39
C GLN A 31 2.77 7.13 -8.56
N ILE A 32 1.71 6.50 -8.06
CA ILE A 32 0.77 7.12 -7.12
C ILE A 32 1.34 7.09 -5.71
N LEU A 33 1.96 5.98 -5.31
CA LEU A 33 2.45 5.79 -3.94
C LEU A 33 3.79 6.48 -3.67
N ARG A 34 4.58 6.74 -4.71
CA ARG A 34 5.97 7.19 -4.62
C ARG A 34 6.22 8.40 -5.54
N ARG A 35 6.91 9.43 -5.02
CA ARG A 35 7.26 10.63 -5.79
C ARG A 35 8.53 10.36 -6.62
N PRO A 36 8.69 10.97 -7.82
CA PRO A 36 9.92 10.81 -8.60
C PRO A 36 11.19 11.11 -7.78
N GLY A 37 12.18 10.21 -7.86
CA GLY A 37 13.44 10.30 -7.12
C GLY A 37 13.41 9.71 -5.70
N GLU A 38 12.25 9.30 -5.18
CA GLU A 38 12.19 8.53 -3.94
C GLU A 38 12.50 7.05 -4.20
N VAL A 39 13.29 6.42 -3.33
CA VAL A 39 13.60 4.99 -3.44
C VAL A 39 12.48 4.17 -2.80
N ALA A 40 12.09 3.09 -3.47
CA ALA A 40 11.20 2.06 -2.94
C ALA A 40 11.94 0.72 -2.85
N GLU A 41 11.76 0.00 -1.74
CA GLU A 41 12.11 -1.42 -1.72
C GLU A 41 10.94 -2.22 -2.29
N LEU A 42 11.20 -3.08 -3.27
CA LEU A 42 10.31 -4.16 -3.68
C LEU A 42 10.71 -5.41 -2.89
N ARG A 43 9.76 -6.02 -2.17
CA ARG A 43 9.98 -7.25 -1.39
C ARG A 43 8.95 -8.30 -1.77
N ALA A 44 9.41 -9.52 -2.04
CA ALA A 44 8.57 -10.60 -2.47
C ALA A 44 8.88 -11.90 -1.72
N PHE A 45 7.85 -12.70 -1.48
CA PHE A 45 7.95 -13.97 -0.75
C PHE A 45 7.42 -15.14 -1.58
N SER A 46 8.10 -16.27 -1.49
CA SER A 46 7.66 -17.58 -1.99
C SER A 46 8.14 -18.70 -1.05
N ASP A 47 7.83 -19.94 -1.39
CA ASP A 47 8.40 -21.14 -0.78
C ASP A 47 9.95 -21.17 -0.85
N ARG A 48 10.54 -20.50 -1.83
CA ARG A 48 12.00 -20.36 -1.99
C ARG A 48 12.60 -19.32 -1.04
N GLY A 49 11.78 -18.52 -0.36
CA GLY A 49 12.23 -17.51 0.60
C GLY A 49 11.95 -16.08 0.13
N THR A 50 12.72 -15.15 0.68
CA THR A 50 12.56 -13.71 0.42
C THR A 50 13.43 -13.26 -0.74
N THR A 51 12.87 -12.45 -1.63
CA THR A 51 13.57 -11.70 -2.67
C THR A 51 13.34 -10.20 -2.42
N SER A 52 14.37 -9.37 -2.58
CA SER A 52 14.25 -7.91 -2.39
C SER A 52 15.08 -7.14 -3.41
N GLY A 53 14.67 -5.92 -3.75
CA GLY A 53 15.43 -4.99 -4.59
C GLY A 53 15.07 -3.54 -4.27
N TYR A 54 15.92 -2.58 -4.65
CA TYR A 54 15.71 -1.17 -4.37
C TYR A 54 15.65 -0.39 -5.68
N PHE A 55 14.65 0.45 -5.84
CA PHE A 55 14.30 1.02 -7.14
C PHE A 55 14.00 2.52 -7.03
N ASP A 56 14.61 3.27 -7.92
CA ASP A 56 14.22 4.62 -8.33
C ASP A 56 13.77 4.66 -9.81
N ASP A 57 14.03 3.59 -10.58
CA ASP A 57 13.36 3.31 -11.85
C ASP A 57 12.10 2.48 -11.62
N TYR A 58 10.95 3.14 -11.66
CA TYR A 58 9.66 2.48 -11.43
C TYR A 58 9.17 1.65 -12.60
N ARG A 59 9.70 1.85 -13.82
CA ARG A 59 9.39 0.97 -14.95
C ARG A 59 10.06 -0.38 -14.75
N GLU A 60 11.32 -0.37 -14.32
CA GLU A 60 12.04 -1.60 -13.98
C GLU A 60 11.40 -2.29 -12.78
N LEU A 61 11.05 -1.55 -11.71
CA LEU A 61 10.30 -2.08 -10.57
C LEU A 61 9.02 -2.80 -11.02
N ALA A 62 8.22 -2.16 -11.85
CA ALA A 62 6.96 -2.73 -12.33
C ALA A 62 7.17 -4.00 -13.17
N SER A 63 8.18 -4.00 -14.06
CA SER A 63 8.56 -5.15 -14.88
C SER A 63 8.95 -6.36 -14.01
N VAL A 64 9.87 -6.18 -13.07
CA VAL A 64 10.32 -7.29 -12.21
C VAL A 64 9.24 -7.76 -11.25
N ALA A 65 8.36 -6.86 -10.79
CA ALA A 65 7.21 -7.19 -9.96
C ALA A 65 6.17 -8.03 -10.72
N ALA A 66 5.89 -7.70 -11.98
CA ALA A 66 5.02 -8.50 -12.84
C ALA A 66 5.58 -9.93 -13.02
N GLY A 67 6.88 -10.04 -13.32
CA GLY A 67 7.55 -11.34 -13.45
C GLY A 67 7.59 -12.15 -12.14
N LEU A 68 7.69 -11.49 -10.98
CA LEU A 68 7.56 -12.15 -9.68
C LEU A 68 6.13 -12.67 -9.46
N ASP A 69 5.12 -11.86 -9.79
CA ASP A 69 3.72 -12.26 -9.70
C ASP A 69 3.40 -13.47 -10.59
N ASP A 70 3.90 -13.51 -11.83
CA ASP A 70 3.72 -14.65 -12.75
C ASP A 70 4.35 -15.94 -12.22
N ARG A 71 5.44 -15.82 -11.45
CA ARG A 71 6.09 -16.94 -10.76
C ARG A 71 5.42 -17.33 -9.43
N GLY A 72 4.29 -16.70 -9.08
CA GLY A 72 3.52 -17.04 -7.89
C GLY A 72 3.99 -16.38 -6.60
N TYR A 73 4.86 -15.36 -6.66
CA TYR A 73 5.32 -14.67 -5.46
C TYR A 73 4.22 -13.78 -4.86
N GLN A 74 4.28 -13.60 -3.54
CA GLN A 74 3.57 -12.55 -2.84
C GLN A 74 4.41 -11.27 -2.88
N VAL A 75 3.98 -10.29 -3.67
CA VAL A 75 4.76 -9.09 -3.97
C VAL A 75 4.27 -7.87 -3.17
N TYR A 76 5.22 -7.16 -2.56
CA TYR A 76 5.01 -6.00 -1.70
C TYR A 76 6.04 -4.91 -2.02
N MET A 77 5.76 -3.67 -1.62
CA MET A 77 6.76 -2.60 -1.60
C MET A 77 6.76 -1.90 -0.24
N THR A 78 7.84 -1.22 0.15
CA THR A 78 7.76 -0.29 1.29
C THR A 78 6.70 0.77 1.02
N LEU A 79 5.83 1.06 1.99
CA LEU A 79 4.78 2.06 1.84
C LEU A 79 5.32 3.48 1.87
N ASN A 80 6.36 3.70 2.66
CA ASN A 80 7.03 4.99 2.83
C ASN A 80 8.36 5.03 2.05
N PRO A 81 8.82 6.23 1.64
CA PRO A 81 10.11 6.37 0.98
C PRO A 81 11.25 5.99 1.93
N VAL A 82 12.22 5.25 1.40
CA VAL A 82 13.39 4.80 2.16
C VAL A 82 14.58 5.71 1.90
N LEU A 83 15.62 5.62 2.72
CA LEU A 83 16.86 6.39 2.54
C LEU A 83 17.42 6.14 1.13
N PRO A 84 17.78 7.20 0.36
CA PRO A 84 18.32 7.04 -0.99
C PRO A 84 19.56 6.14 -1.05
N ALA A 85 20.38 6.16 0.00
CA ALA A 85 21.58 5.32 0.12
C ALA A 85 21.28 3.80 0.05
N LEU A 86 20.05 3.36 0.32
CA LEU A 86 19.69 1.95 0.23
C LEU A 86 19.65 1.44 -1.21
N LEU A 87 19.55 2.33 -2.20
CA LEU A 87 19.65 1.96 -3.61
C LEU A 87 20.92 1.14 -3.88
N ALA A 88 22.03 1.48 -3.20
CA ALA A 88 23.31 0.77 -3.31
C ALA A 88 23.29 -0.68 -2.79
N ARG A 89 22.23 -1.13 -2.10
CA ARG A 89 22.09 -2.55 -1.74
C ARG A 89 21.89 -3.38 -3.01
N PHE A 90 20.89 -3.05 -3.82
CA PHE A 90 20.52 -3.77 -5.05
C PHE A 90 19.87 -2.80 -6.06
N GLU A 91 20.68 -1.92 -6.65
CA GLU A 91 20.22 -0.84 -7.53
C GLU A 91 19.44 -1.37 -8.74
N ASN A 92 18.16 -1.04 -8.80
CA ASN A 92 17.21 -1.39 -9.85
C ASN A 92 17.24 -2.88 -10.25
N ARG A 93 17.52 -3.77 -9.28
CA ARG A 93 17.57 -5.21 -9.50
C ARG A 93 17.11 -5.97 -8.26
N LEU A 94 16.74 -7.23 -8.48
CA LEU A 94 16.40 -8.15 -7.39
C LEU A 94 17.64 -8.88 -6.87
N GLU A 95 17.60 -9.20 -5.59
CA GLU A 95 18.50 -10.12 -4.90
C GLU A 95 17.68 -11.22 -4.20
N SER A 96 18.10 -12.47 -4.38
CA SER A 96 17.50 -13.62 -3.70
C SER A 96 18.15 -13.81 -2.34
N ARG A 97 17.34 -13.99 -1.29
CA ARG A 97 17.77 -14.16 0.11
C ARG A 97 18.78 -13.07 0.54
N PRO A 98 18.39 -11.78 0.44
CA PRO A 98 19.27 -10.67 0.82
C PRO A 98 19.65 -10.77 2.30
N LYS A 99 20.88 -10.35 2.63
CA LYS A 99 21.37 -10.32 4.03
C LYS A 99 20.62 -9.31 4.91
N ALA A 100 20.10 -8.25 4.31
CA ALA A 100 19.37 -7.19 4.99
C ALA A 100 18.27 -6.63 4.09
N THR A 101 17.18 -6.17 4.71
CA THR A 101 16.07 -5.47 4.06
C THR A 101 15.76 -4.18 4.82
N THR A 102 14.89 -3.31 4.32
CA THR A 102 14.55 -2.04 4.98
C THR A 102 14.03 -2.28 6.40
N THR A 103 14.60 -1.54 7.34
CA THR A 103 14.16 -1.45 8.75
C THR A 103 13.48 -0.12 9.03
N ASP A 104 12.84 0.06 10.19
CA ASP A 104 12.17 1.33 10.51
C ASP A 104 13.11 2.53 10.50
N GLY A 105 14.38 2.36 10.92
CA GLY A 105 15.39 3.43 10.90
C GLY A 105 15.85 3.81 9.48
N ASP A 106 15.53 3.00 8.47
CA ASP A 106 15.86 3.23 7.08
C ASP A 106 14.79 4.06 6.32
N VAL A 107 13.73 4.51 7.01
CA VAL A 107 12.63 5.28 6.41
C VAL A 107 12.87 6.78 6.57
N VAL A 108 12.70 7.54 5.48
CA VAL A 108 12.91 9.00 5.47
C VAL A 108 11.83 9.71 6.27
N LYS A 109 10.58 9.38 5.99
CA LYS A 109 9.38 9.97 6.58
C LYS A 109 8.17 9.08 6.35
N ARG A 110 7.06 9.35 7.03
CA ARG A 110 5.78 8.72 6.73
C ARG A 110 5.04 9.62 5.75
N SER A 111 4.83 9.10 4.54
CA SER A 111 4.03 9.76 3.50
C SER A 111 2.57 9.27 3.51
N TRP A 112 2.31 8.16 4.20
CA TRP A 112 1.01 7.51 4.24
C TRP A 112 0.68 7.03 5.66
N LEU A 113 -0.58 7.25 6.07
CA LEU A 113 -1.22 6.56 7.18
C LEU A 113 -2.08 5.43 6.60
N PRO A 114 -1.64 4.16 6.73
CA PRO A 114 -2.38 3.02 6.22
C PRO A 114 -3.47 2.57 7.19
N ILE A 115 -4.66 2.28 6.67
CA ILE A 115 -5.72 1.53 7.36
C ILE A 115 -5.95 0.26 6.55
N ASP A 116 -5.59 -0.89 7.12
CA ASP A 116 -5.82 -2.22 6.54
C ASP A 116 -7.04 -2.85 7.19
N LEU A 117 -8.02 -3.22 6.38
CA LEU A 117 -9.25 -3.88 6.81
C LEU A 117 -9.26 -5.32 6.31
N ASP A 118 -9.14 -6.26 7.24
CA ASP A 118 -9.12 -7.69 6.94
C ASP A 118 -10.43 -8.35 7.43
N PRO A 119 -11.15 -9.09 6.57
CA PRO A 119 -12.29 -9.86 7.05
C PRO A 119 -11.84 -11.00 7.96
N VAL A 120 -12.59 -11.22 9.04
CA VAL A 120 -12.37 -12.29 10.01
C VAL A 120 -12.64 -13.64 9.34
N ARG A 121 -11.60 -14.47 9.23
CA ARG A 121 -11.63 -15.78 8.58
C ARG A 121 -10.52 -16.68 9.14
N PRO A 122 -10.54 -18.00 8.87
CA PRO A 122 -9.41 -18.87 9.21
C PRO A 122 -8.09 -18.33 8.68
N SER A 123 -7.01 -18.49 9.46
CA SER A 123 -5.69 -18.03 9.04
C SER A 123 -5.18 -18.81 7.83
N GLY A 124 -4.39 -18.13 6.98
CA GLY A 124 -3.72 -18.76 5.85
C GLY A 124 -4.55 -18.95 4.59
N ILE A 125 -5.83 -18.53 4.54
CA ILE A 125 -6.68 -18.67 3.35
C ILE A 125 -7.18 -17.33 2.79
N SER A 126 -7.56 -17.34 1.51
CA SER A 126 -8.15 -16.19 0.85
C SER A 126 -9.59 -15.94 1.30
N ALA A 127 -10.04 -14.69 1.21
CA ALA A 127 -11.39 -14.30 1.57
C ALA A 127 -12.41 -14.80 0.55
N SER A 128 -13.61 -15.14 1.00
CA SER A 128 -14.76 -15.29 0.09
C SER A 128 -15.19 -13.93 -0.48
N ASP A 129 -16.06 -13.94 -1.49
CA ASP A 129 -16.58 -12.69 -2.04
C ASP A 129 -17.38 -11.88 -1.01
N LEU A 130 -18.15 -12.56 -0.15
CA LEU A 130 -18.93 -11.92 0.91
C LEU A 130 -18.03 -11.31 1.99
N GLU A 131 -17.01 -12.04 2.42
CA GLU A 131 -16.00 -11.57 3.39
C GLU A 131 -15.29 -10.31 2.86
N LYS A 132 -14.79 -10.36 1.61
CA LYS A 132 -14.12 -9.22 0.99
C LYS A 132 -15.05 -8.01 0.85
N GLN A 133 -16.29 -8.23 0.43
CA GLN A 133 -17.29 -7.16 0.31
C GLN A 133 -17.62 -6.52 1.66
N ALA A 134 -17.62 -7.29 2.75
CA ALA A 134 -17.79 -6.74 4.10
C ALA A 134 -16.63 -5.78 4.46
N ALA A 135 -15.39 -6.16 4.19
CA ALA A 135 -14.23 -5.29 4.41
C ALA A 135 -14.28 -4.01 3.57
N ILE A 136 -14.69 -4.08 2.31
CA ILE A 136 -14.87 -2.91 1.44
C ILE A 136 -15.95 -1.96 1.99
N ARG A 137 -17.09 -2.49 2.44
CA ARG A 137 -18.15 -1.67 3.06
C ARG A 137 -17.67 -1.01 4.34
N ARG A 138 -16.97 -1.73 5.22
CA ARG A 138 -16.39 -1.16 6.44
C ARG A 138 -15.36 -0.06 6.12
N GLY A 139 -14.57 -0.22 5.06
CA GLY A 139 -13.68 0.83 4.56
C GLY A 139 -14.44 2.09 4.14
N ALA A 140 -15.57 1.95 3.45
CA ALA A 140 -16.43 3.07 3.08
C ALA A 140 -17.05 3.78 4.29
N GLU A 141 -17.42 3.03 5.33
CA GLU A 141 -17.92 3.56 6.61
C GLU A 141 -16.84 4.37 7.35
N ILE A 142 -15.63 3.82 7.50
CA ILE A 142 -14.48 4.52 8.09
C ILE A 142 -14.19 5.81 7.33
N ARG A 143 -14.16 5.75 6.00
CA ARG A 143 -13.97 6.93 5.16
C ARG A 143 -15.03 8.00 5.42
N GLY A 144 -16.31 7.62 5.41
CA GLY A 144 -17.41 8.57 5.67
C GLY A 144 -17.30 9.23 7.05
N TYR A 145 -16.91 8.44 8.06
CA TYR A 145 -16.65 8.96 9.40
C TYR A 145 -15.48 9.95 9.43
N LEU A 146 -14.35 9.60 8.82
CA LEU A 146 -13.15 10.46 8.77
C LEU A 146 -13.41 11.74 7.99
N THR A 147 -14.13 11.67 6.86
CA THR A 147 -14.58 12.87 6.12
C THR A 147 -15.43 13.79 6.99
N HIS A 148 -16.35 13.25 7.80
CA HIS A 148 -17.14 14.06 8.74
C HIS A 148 -16.27 14.72 9.83
N LYS A 149 -15.11 14.13 10.14
CA LYS A 149 -14.11 14.69 11.05
C LYS A 149 -13.12 15.65 10.37
N GLY A 150 -13.34 15.97 9.09
CA GLY A 150 -12.52 16.92 8.32
C GLY A 150 -11.38 16.29 7.53
N TRP A 151 -11.16 14.97 7.62
CA TRP A 151 -10.06 14.33 6.91
C TRP A 151 -10.26 14.37 5.38
N PRO A 152 -9.18 14.45 4.61
CA PRO A 152 -9.24 14.44 3.14
C PRO A 152 -9.68 13.07 2.59
N ASP A 153 -10.00 13.01 1.30
CA ASP A 153 -10.29 11.75 0.63
C ASP A 153 -9.04 10.83 0.61
N PRO A 154 -9.13 9.56 1.03
CA PRO A 154 -8.04 8.61 0.92
C PRO A 154 -7.90 8.04 -0.49
N LEU A 155 -6.75 7.41 -0.74
CA LEU A 155 -6.67 6.38 -1.77
C LEU A 155 -7.37 5.12 -1.25
N GLU A 156 -8.30 4.60 -2.03
CA GLU A 156 -9.06 3.38 -1.72
C GLU A 156 -8.61 2.23 -2.62
N ALA A 157 -8.36 1.05 -2.06
CA ALA A 157 -7.92 -0.11 -2.83
C ALA A 157 -8.46 -1.44 -2.30
N ASP A 158 -8.59 -2.41 -3.20
CA ASP A 158 -8.86 -3.82 -2.93
C ASP A 158 -7.50 -4.53 -2.78
N SER A 159 -7.22 -5.11 -1.61
CA SER A 159 -5.97 -5.83 -1.35
C SER A 159 -5.91 -7.22 -2.01
N GLY A 160 -7.00 -7.64 -2.62
CA GLY A 160 -7.29 -9.00 -3.09
C GLY A 160 -8.11 -9.80 -2.08
N ASN A 161 -8.06 -9.44 -0.79
CA ASN A 161 -8.78 -10.13 0.29
C ASN A 161 -9.59 -9.21 1.20
N GLY A 162 -9.22 -7.93 1.28
CA GLY A 162 -9.83 -6.94 2.15
C GLY A 162 -9.77 -5.56 1.51
N ALA A 163 -9.84 -4.52 2.33
CA ALA A 163 -9.83 -3.14 1.88
C ALA A 163 -8.64 -2.37 2.48
N HIS A 164 -8.04 -1.53 1.66
CA HIS A 164 -6.99 -0.61 2.08
C HIS A 164 -7.49 0.83 1.91
N LEU A 165 -7.31 1.65 2.94
CA LEU A 165 -7.38 3.10 2.83
C LEU A 165 -5.99 3.68 3.13
N LEU A 166 -5.49 4.53 2.25
CA LEU A 166 -4.22 5.24 2.45
C LEU A 166 -4.50 6.74 2.50
N TYR A 167 -4.33 7.33 3.68
CA TYR A 167 -4.41 8.78 3.87
C TYR A 167 -3.01 9.38 3.70
N GLY A 168 -2.91 10.42 2.86
CA GLY A 168 -1.65 11.16 2.71
C GLY A 168 -1.31 11.88 4.02
N VAL A 169 -0.06 11.82 4.43
CA VAL A 169 0.46 12.55 5.60
C VAL A 169 1.89 13.01 5.31
N ASP A 170 2.39 14.00 6.06
CA ASP A 170 3.80 14.41 6.05
C ASP A 170 4.33 14.40 7.49
N LEU A 171 4.62 13.19 8.00
CA LEU A 171 5.10 13.02 9.37
C LEU A 171 6.57 12.60 9.39
N PRO A 172 7.39 13.14 10.31
CA PRO A 172 8.75 12.67 10.50
C PRO A 172 8.78 11.19 10.93
N ASN A 173 9.91 10.52 10.71
CA ASN A 173 10.13 9.17 11.22
C ASN A 173 10.66 9.21 12.66
N ASP A 174 9.80 9.59 13.59
CA ASP A 174 10.13 9.68 15.01
C ASP A 174 9.12 8.95 15.90
N ARG A 175 9.42 8.90 17.20
CA ARG A 175 8.57 8.23 18.19
C ARG A 175 7.21 8.92 18.33
N GLU A 176 7.15 10.24 18.20
CA GLU A 176 5.88 10.95 18.33
C GLU A 176 4.92 10.60 17.19
N SER A 177 5.43 10.56 15.97
CA SER A 177 4.67 10.17 14.78
C SER A 177 4.25 8.70 14.84
N LEU A 178 5.09 7.82 15.39
CA LEU A 178 4.72 6.43 15.65
C LEU A 178 3.52 6.33 16.61
N GLU A 179 3.57 7.04 17.74
CA GLU A 179 2.49 7.02 18.72
C GLU A 179 1.21 7.68 18.20
N LEU A 180 1.33 8.71 17.35
CA LEU A 180 0.19 9.29 16.64
C LEU A 180 -0.50 8.28 15.73
N VAL A 181 0.25 7.59 14.87
CA VAL A 181 -0.29 6.54 13.99
C VAL A 181 -0.89 5.41 14.82
N ARG A 182 -0.25 5.02 15.93
CA ARG A 182 -0.77 4.01 16.86
C ARG A 182 -2.13 4.41 17.45
N GLY A 183 -2.25 5.66 17.90
CA GLY A 183 -3.50 6.20 18.48
C GLY A 183 -4.63 6.17 17.47
N VAL A 184 -4.39 6.66 16.25
CA VAL A 184 -5.39 6.64 15.17
C VAL A 184 -5.85 5.21 14.87
N LEU A 185 -4.91 4.26 14.68
CA LEU A 185 -5.27 2.87 14.38
C LEU A 185 -6.02 2.21 15.53
N GLY A 186 -5.60 2.44 16.78
CA GLY A 186 -6.28 1.90 17.96
C GLY A 186 -7.70 2.45 18.14
N ALA A 187 -7.91 3.75 17.87
CA ALA A 187 -9.23 4.34 17.91
C ALA A 187 -10.14 3.83 16.79
N LEU A 188 -9.60 3.65 15.57
CA LEU A 188 -10.35 3.07 14.47
C LEU A 188 -10.70 1.60 14.73
N ASP A 189 -9.76 0.81 15.26
CA ASP A 189 -10.02 -0.56 15.70
C ASP A 189 -11.13 -0.63 16.74
N PHE A 190 -11.07 0.21 17.77
CA PHE A 190 -12.12 0.28 18.79
C PHE A 190 -13.51 0.62 18.23
N LEU A 191 -13.59 1.54 17.27
CA LEU A 191 -14.85 2.01 16.70
C LEU A 191 -15.41 1.08 15.60
N PHE A 192 -14.53 0.39 14.87
CA PHE A 192 -14.88 -0.22 13.58
C PHE A 192 -14.43 -1.68 13.42
N SER A 193 -13.76 -2.29 14.38
CA SER A 193 -13.57 -3.74 14.36
C SER A 193 -14.77 -4.46 14.97
N ASP A 194 -15.12 -5.61 14.40
CA ASP A 194 -16.16 -6.50 14.92
C ASP A 194 -15.88 -7.97 14.55
N SER A 195 -16.87 -8.85 14.74
CA SER A 195 -16.75 -10.28 14.42
C SER A 195 -16.65 -10.59 12.92
N THR A 196 -16.78 -9.58 12.04
CA THR A 196 -16.77 -9.73 10.58
C THR A 196 -15.55 -9.08 9.94
N VAL A 197 -15.10 -7.93 10.42
CA VAL A 197 -13.96 -7.18 9.86
C VAL A 197 -13.13 -6.61 11.01
N SER A 198 -11.80 -6.72 10.89
CA SER A 198 -10.84 -6.11 11.81
C SER A 198 -10.05 -5.02 11.10
N VAL A 199 -9.77 -3.93 11.80
CA VAL A 199 -8.73 -2.96 11.45
C VAL A 199 -7.39 -3.51 11.95
N ASP A 200 -6.39 -3.69 11.09
CA ASP A 200 -5.06 -4.16 11.51
C ASP A 200 -4.29 -3.02 12.19
N THR A 201 -4.13 -3.10 13.51
CA THR A 201 -3.31 -2.14 14.29
C THR A 201 -1.81 -2.43 14.21
N GLY A 202 -1.43 -3.59 13.66
CA GLY A 202 -0.06 -4.04 13.50
C GLY A 202 0.71 -3.30 12.40
N VAL A 203 0.04 -2.54 11.52
CA VAL A 203 0.67 -1.82 10.39
C VAL A 203 1.36 -0.50 10.78
N VAL A 204 1.52 -0.24 12.08
CA VAL A 204 1.98 1.04 12.64
C VAL A 204 3.44 1.41 12.31
N ASN A 205 4.31 0.44 12.03
CA ASN A 205 5.75 0.69 11.88
C ASN A 205 6.08 1.45 10.57
N ALA A 206 7.19 2.20 10.53
CA ALA A 206 7.51 3.09 9.42
C ALA A 206 7.87 2.33 8.14
N ALA A 207 8.62 1.23 8.27
CA ALA A 207 9.06 0.38 7.16
C ALA A 207 8.00 -0.66 6.74
N ARG A 208 6.72 -0.41 7.04
CA ARG A 208 5.63 -1.30 6.66
C ARG A 208 5.68 -1.58 5.17
N ILE A 209 5.85 -2.86 4.83
CA ILE A 209 5.65 -3.34 3.47
C ILE A 209 4.14 -3.43 3.20
N TRP A 210 3.75 -3.10 1.99
CA TRP A 210 2.36 -2.98 1.57
C TRP A 210 2.14 -3.74 0.27
N LYS A 211 0.94 -4.28 0.09
CA LYS A 211 0.61 -5.04 -1.12
C LYS A 211 0.84 -4.15 -2.33
N LEU A 212 1.68 -4.61 -3.26
CA LEU A 212 1.90 -3.89 -4.51
C LEU A 212 0.68 -4.08 -5.42
N TYR A 213 -0.14 -3.04 -5.55
CA TYR A 213 -1.36 -3.09 -6.36
C TYR A 213 -1.04 -3.44 -7.81
N GLY A 214 -1.90 -4.24 -8.44
CA GLY A 214 -1.67 -4.88 -9.74
C GLY A 214 -1.11 -6.30 -9.62
N THR A 215 -0.63 -6.71 -8.43
CA THR A 215 -0.19 -8.10 -8.17
C THR A 215 -1.26 -8.92 -7.45
N THR A 216 -1.18 -10.24 -7.56
CA THR A 216 -2.18 -11.18 -7.05
C THR A 216 -1.94 -11.53 -5.58
N ALA A 217 -2.99 -11.55 -4.77
CA ALA A 217 -2.93 -12.00 -3.39
C ALA A 217 -3.21 -13.51 -3.32
N ARG A 218 -2.22 -14.28 -2.85
CA ARG A 218 -2.22 -15.75 -2.78
C ARG A 218 -2.12 -16.21 -1.32
N LYS A 219 -3.26 -16.35 -0.64
CA LYS A 219 -3.33 -16.99 0.69
C LYS A 219 -4.00 -18.36 0.50
N GLY A 220 -3.30 -19.44 0.86
CA GLY A 220 -3.77 -20.83 0.72
C GLY A 220 -3.93 -21.24 -0.74
N ASP A 221 -4.70 -22.30 -0.99
CA ASP A 221 -5.07 -22.71 -2.34
C ASP A 221 -6.15 -21.80 -2.93
N SER A 222 -6.15 -21.64 -4.25
CA SER A 222 -7.21 -20.92 -4.96
C SER A 222 -8.37 -21.87 -5.23
N THR A 223 -9.52 -21.60 -4.62
CA THR A 223 -10.75 -22.38 -4.84
C THR A 223 -11.83 -21.50 -5.48
N GLU A 224 -12.95 -22.10 -5.89
CA GLU A 224 -14.10 -21.36 -6.41
C GLU A 224 -14.67 -20.39 -5.36
N ASP A 225 -14.80 -20.83 -4.09
CA ASP A 225 -15.28 -20.00 -2.98
C ASP A 225 -14.24 -18.96 -2.51
N ARG A 226 -12.95 -19.31 -2.58
CA ARG A 226 -11.84 -18.49 -2.05
C ARG A 226 -10.74 -18.31 -3.10
N PRO A 227 -11.02 -17.64 -4.21
CA PRO A 227 -10.06 -17.48 -5.29
C PRO A 227 -8.92 -16.55 -4.87
N HIS A 228 -7.74 -16.79 -5.43
CA HIS A 228 -6.70 -15.77 -5.46
C HIS A 228 -7.15 -14.61 -6.35
N ARG A 229 -6.99 -13.37 -5.89
CA ARG A 229 -7.46 -12.18 -6.62
C ARG A 229 -6.35 -11.17 -6.82
N ARG A 230 -6.36 -10.48 -7.97
CA ARG A 230 -5.50 -9.33 -8.21
C ARG A 230 -5.92 -8.17 -7.31
N SER A 231 -4.95 -7.61 -6.59
CA SER A 231 -5.13 -6.37 -5.83
C SER A 231 -5.21 -5.18 -6.79
N ARG A 232 -6.03 -4.17 -6.49
CA ARG A 232 -6.29 -3.05 -7.42
C ARG A 232 -6.64 -1.77 -6.69
N LEU A 233 -6.24 -0.66 -7.28
CA LEU A 233 -6.72 0.66 -6.90
C LEU A 233 -8.21 0.79 -7.27
N LEU A 234 -9.05 1.20 -6.33
CA LEU A 234 -10.48 1.42 -6.53
C LEU A 234 -10.79 2.90 -6.79
N LYS A 235 -10.25 3.77 -5.93
CA LYS A 235 -10.39 5.23 -6.06
C LYS A 235 -9.05 5.88 -5.74
N VAL A 236 -8.64 6.81 -6.60
CA VAL A 236 -7.46 7.65 -6.40
C VAL A 236 -7.96 9.09 -6.39
N PRO A 237 -7.72 9.87 -5.32
CA PRO A 237 -8.12 11.28 -5.30
C PRO A 237 -7.34 12.04 -6.39
N GLY A 238 -7.98 13.04 -7.02
CA GLY A 238 -7.34 13.81 -8.10
C GLY A 238 -6.07 14.53 -7.64
N VAL A 239 -6.03 14.93 -6.37
CA VAL A 239 -4.85 15.38 -5.64
C VAL A 239 -4.83 14.64 -4.30
N VAL A 240 -3.73 13.95 -4.01
CA VAL A 240 -3.50 13.41 -2.66
C VAL A 240 -3.23 14.61 -1.75
N GLN A 241 -4.20 14.93 -0.92
CA GLN A 241 -4.07 15.95 0.12
C GLN A 241 -3.54 15.28 1.39
N GLU A 242 -2.59 15.96 2.05
CA GLU A 242 -2.07 15.51 3.33
C GLU A 242 -3.07 15.91 4.42
N ALA A 243 -3.45 14.97 5.28
CA ALA A 243 -4.32 15.26 6.42
C ALA A 243 -3.64 16.29 7.33
N ALA A 244 -4.39 17.29 7.79
CA ALA A 244 -3.81 18.34 8.61
C ALA A 244 -3.37 17.75 9.96
N LEU A 245 -2.20 18.16 10.47
CA LEU A 245 -1.69 17.66 11.75
C LEU A 245 -2.71 17.77 12.88
N ALA A 246 -3.48 18.86 12.93
CA ALA A 246 -4.54 19.06 13.92
C ALA A 246 -5.64 17.98 13.85
N GLU A 247 -6.01 17.54 12.64
CA GLU A 247 -7.03 16.50 12.42
C GLU A 247 -6.53 15.12 12.85
N VAL A 248 -5.24 14.85 12.66
CA VAL A 248 -4.61 13.59 13.10
C VAL A 248 -4.40 13.60 14.62
N HIS A 249 -3.96 14.73 15.19
CA HIS A 249 -3.71 14.86 16.63
C HIS A 249 -4.96 14.76 17.50
N ALA A 250 -6.15 15.06 16.96
CA ALA A 250 -7.42 14.90 17.66
C ALA A 250 -7.77 13.45 18.06
N TRP A 251 -6.93 12.49 17.65
CA TRP A 251 -7.09 11.04 17.85
C TRP A 251 -6.02 10.41 18.75
N LYS A 252 -5.13 11.20 19.35
CA LYS A 252 -4.32 10.76 20.49
C LYS A 252 -5.20 10.64 21.73
#